data_AF-A0A8J2ZWR4-F1
#
_entry.id   AF-A0A8J2ZWR4-F1
#
_cell.length_a   1.000
_cell.length_b   1.000
_cell.length_c   1.000
_cell.angle_alpha   90.00
_cell.angle_beta   90.00
_cell.angle_gamma   90.00
#
_symmetry.space_group_name_H-M   'P 1'
#
loop_
_entity.id
_entity.type
_entity.pdbx_description
1 polymer ?
#
loop_
_entity_poly.entity_id
_entity_poly.type
_entity_poly.pdbx_seq_one_letter_code
_entity_poly.pdbx_strand_id
1 'polypeptide(L)'
;MGNMHKPRNIKHASNSLQDECIRVPKVYDWVTDTLTVTKTIPFTEEQLEEIECAMDDPDRRPLRLISRTPKTPPLFPLNQSNPKLYENNGFFCEQIGEKRNVTVPVAGDFVDAQLVDLLFNTDVKIEVVDRHGEAVTECVIDVAAMESFVLCFPDGTDLLCRISRIFSRISSGTILLNNPAPTSFKLEVTFCVDVQVEAEVKLEVLAKFCDPRENNIVAPENEVTPCPPVTFPEQCPSIFPAKGCECQASGEATGVTSEEATEQGQVGILVDICPDCSLVNSTFEFTFDDRDRGDGLRNLTFIADSFDPETLECKDVKGGTKLIASGDGHTDDGRHFDFNLALVDSKFGSQFQVQLIHERTGKVIFDTGVVDAGECTLSIQDCVDFDDLKFKV
;
A
#
# COMPACT_ATOMS: atom_id res chain seq x y z
N MET A 1 29.29 61.57 -25.45
CA MET A 1 29.02 60.14 -25.15
C MET A 1 28.32 60.07 -23.81
N GLY A 2 26.99 60.16 -23.79
CA GLY A 2 26.19 59.98 -22.59
C GLY A 2 25.51 58.62 -22.68
N ASN A 3 25.91 57.69 -21.81
CA ASN A 3 25.33 56.35 -21.76
C ASN A 3 23.88 56.46 -21.26
N MET A 4 22.92 56.10 -22.13
CA MET A 4 21.54 55.92 -21.75
C MET A 4 21.44 54.77 -20.74
N HIS A 5 20.98 55.09 -19.54
CA HIS A 5 20.62 54.10 -18.53
C HIS A 5 19.40 53.33 -19.04
N LYS A 6 19.56 52.04 -19.35
CA LYS A 6 18.43 51.15 -19.64
C LYS A 6 17.60 51.00 -18.36
N PRO A 7 16.27 51.24 -18.37
CA PRO A 7 15.43 50.94 -17.22
C PRO A 7 15.47 49.43 -16.97
N ARG A 8 15.66 49.07 -15.69
CA ARG A 8 15.59 47.68 -15.24
C ARG A 8 14.14 47.21 -15.46
N ASN A 9 13.95 46.36 -16.47
CA ASN A 9 12.68 45.69 -16.69
C ASN A 9 12.53 44.65 -15.58
N ILE A 10 11.88 45.04 -14.47
CA ILE A 10 11.46 44.10 -13.44
C ILE A 10 10.38 43.25 -14.09
N LYS A 11 10.74 42.03 -14.49
CA LYS A 11 9.77 41.05 -14.95
C LYS A 11 8.84 40.76 -13.77
N HIS A 12 7.65 41.37 -13.76
CA HIS A 12 6.55 40.86 -12.95
C HIS A 12 6.22 39.47 -13.50
N ALA A 13 6.40 38.44 -12.68
CA ALA A 13 5.89 37.12 -12.99
C ALA A 13 4.38 37.26 -13.27
N SER A 14 3.87 36.57 -14.29
CA SER A 14 2.44 36.56 -14.64
C SER A 14 1.53 35.97 -13.54
N ASN A 15 2.11 35.55 -12.40
CA ASN A 15 1.50 35.07 -11.16
C ASN A 15 1.99 35.88 -9.94
N SER A 16 2.14 37.20 -10.05
CA SER A 16 2.52 38.02 -8.89
C SER A 16 1.34 38.13 -7.91
N LEU A 17 1.59 37.86 -6.62
CA LEU A 17 0.69 38.17 -5.52
C LEU A 17 0.25 39.65 -5.58
N GLN A 18 -1.03 39.92 -5.35
CA GLN A 18 -1.60 41.28 -5.27
C GLN A 18 -2.00 41.58 -3.82
N ASP A 19 -1.93 42.86 -3.44
CA ASP A 19 -2.43 43.31 -2.14
C ASP A 19 -3.96 43.27 -2.16
N GLU A 20 -4.54 42.37 -1.38
CA GLU A 20 -5.98 42.15 -1.29
C GLU A 20 -6.47 42.52 0.12
N CYS A 21 -7.57 43.27 0.18
CA CYS A 21 -8.22 43.65 1.43
C CYS A 21 -9.36 42.68 1.75
N ILE A 22 -9.17 41.80 2.73
CA ILE A 22 -10.18 40.84 3.17
C ILE A 22 -10.81 41.25 4.50
N ARG A 23 -12.13 41.08 4.62
CA ARG A 23 -12.84 41.19 5.90
C ARG A 23 -12.89 39.81 6.53
N VAL A 24 -12.29 39.66 7.71
CA VAL A 24 -12.26 38.39 8.45
C VAL A 24 -12.39 38.64 9.95
N PRO A 25 -12.93 37.68 10.71
CA PRO A 25 -12.81 37.69 12.16
C PRO A 25 -11.33 37.51 12.55
N LYS A 26 -10.82 38.41 13.40
CA LYS A 26 -9.50 38.28 14.03
C LYS A 26 -9.71 37.86 15.47
N VAL A 27 -8.96 36.83 15.86
CA VAL A 27 -8.86 36.36 17.25
C VAL A 27 -7.91 37.29 18.03
N TYR A 28 -8.39 37.84 19.14
CA TYR A 28 -7.64 38.71 20.06
C TYR A 28 -7.08 37.92 21.24
N ASP A 29 -7.86 36.96 21.74
CA ASP A 29 -7.45 36.01 22.76
C ASP A 29 -8.11 34.66 22.50
N TRP A 30 -7.46 33.59 22.94
CA TRP A 30 -7.93 32.23 22.76
C TRP A 30 -7.42 31.32 23.88
N VAL A 31 -8.37 30.71 24.59
CA VAL A 31 -8.10 29.77 25.67
C VAL A 31 -8.87 28.48 25.43
N THR A 32 -8.21 27.35 25.68
CA THR A 32 -8.82 26.03 25.75
C THR A 32 -8.65 25.46 27.13
N ASP A 33 -9.66 24.78 27.65
CA ASP A 33 -9.60 24.16 28.98
C ASP A 33 -10.44 22.88 29.07
N THR A 34 -10.29 22.16 30.18
CA THR A 34 -11.05 20.97 30.53
C THR A 34 -11.68 21.12 31.90
N LEU A 35 -13.01 21.13 31.94
CA LEU A 35 -13.78 21.27 33.18
C LEU A 35 -14.43 19.95 33.52
N THR A 36 -14.24 19.46 34.74
CA THR A 36 -14.82 18.17 35.17
C THR A 36 -15.73 18.34 36.37
N VAL A 37 -16.95 17.84 36.25
CA VAL A 37 -17.98 17.88 37.29
C VAL A 37 -18.32 16.46 37.71
N THR A 38 -18.28 16.19 39.01
CA THR A 38 -18.74 14.92 39.57
C THR A 38 -20.06 15.12 40.30
N LYS A 39 -21.11 14.37 39.89
CA LYS A 39 -22.40 14.33 40.56
C LYS A 39 -22.69 12.91 41.08
N THR A 40 -23.28 12.83 42.27
CA THR A 40 -23.86 11.57 42.79
C THR A 40 -25.34 11.58 42.45
N ILE A 41 -25.78 10.63 41.61
CA ILE A 41 -27.13 10.55 41.10
C ILE A 41 -27.87 9.43 41.83
N PRO A 42 -28.93 9.73 42.60
CA PRO A 42 -29.79 8.71 43.18
C PRO A 42 -30.75 8.14 42.12
N PHE A 43 -31.05 6.85 42.22
CA PHE A 43 -32.20 6.28 41.52
C PHE A 43 -33.49 6.67 42.25
N THR A 44 -34.56 6.87 41.48
CA THR A 44 -35.91 7.02 42.04
C THR A 44 -36.44 5.67 42.54
N GLU A 45 -37.48 5.68 43.37
CA GLU A 45 -38.10 4.44 43.87
C GLU A 45 -38.60 3.55 42.73
N GLU A 46 -39.26 4.13 41.72
CA GLU A 46 -39.73 3.42 40.53
C GLU A 46 -38.59 2.74 39.75
N GLN A 47 -37.47 3.46 39.56
CA GLN A 47 -36.30 2.91 38.89
C GLN A 47 -35.65 1.78 39.68
N LEU A 48 -35.63 1.88 41.01
CA LEU A 48 -35.10 0.81 41.86
C LEU A 48 -35.95 -0.45 41.77
N GLU A 49 -37.29 -0.32 41.75
CA GLU A 49 -38.20 -1.45 41.57
C GLU A 49 -37.99 -2.15 40.21
N GLU A 50 -37.84 -1.39 39.12
CA GLU A 50 -37.54 -1.94 37.79
C GLU A 50 -36.19 -2.67 37.75
N ILE A 51 -35.16 -2.08 38.37
CA ILE A 51 -33.82 -2.66 38.47
C ILE A 51 -33.87 -3.96 39.29
N GLU A 52 -34.53 -3.96 40.44
CA GLU A 52 -34.65 -5.15 41.31
C GLU A 52 -35.41 -6.27 40.59
N CYS A 53 -36.51 -5.96 39.93
CA CYS A 53 -37.26 -6.94 39.12
C CYS A 53 -36.40 -7.55 38.00
N ALA A 54 -35.62 -6.73 37.29
CA ALA A 54 -34.71 -7.21 36.25
C ALA A 54 -33.51 -7.99 36.81
N MET A 55 -33.06 -7.70 38.03
CA MET A 55 -32.00 -8.47 38.68
C MET A 55 -32.46 -9.82 39.23
N ASP A 56 -33.74 -9.98 39.59
CA ASP A 56 -34.26 -11.26 40.05
C ASP A 56 -34.27 -12.30 38.91
N ASP A 57 -34.44 -11.86 37.67
CA ASP A 57 -34.33 -12.70 36.47
C ASP A 57 -32.85 -13.06 36.16
N PRO A 58 -32.46 -14.36 36.24
CA PRO A 58 -31.12 -14.80 35.86
C PRO A 58 -30.76 -14.54 34.40
N ASP A 59 -31.74 -14.54 33.49
CA ASP A 59 -31.49 -14.39 32.05
C ASP A 59 -31.21 -12.93 31.66
N ARG A 60 -31.59 -11.96 32.49
CA ARG A 60 -31.35 -10.53 32.25
C ARG A 60 -30.05 -10.02 32.85
N ARG A 61 -29.45 -10.74 33.79
CA ARG A 61 -28.18 -10.35 34.42
C ARG A 61 -26.95 -10.60 33.53
N PRO A 62 -25.89 -9.78 33.63
CA PRO A 62 -25.74 -8.62 34.52
C PRO A 62 -26.34 -7.34 33.93
N LEU A 63 -26.87 -6.47 34.78
CA LEU A 63 -27.31 -5.13 34.35
C LEU A 63 -26.10 -4.19 34.25
N ARG A 64 -26.15 -3.24 33.31
CA ARG A 64 -25.07 -2.28 33.06
C ARG A 64 -25.60 -0.86 32.95
N LEU A 65 -24.85 0.12 33.47
CA LEU A 65 -25.10 1.52 33.18
C LEU A 65 -24.35 1.96 31.93
N ILE A 66 -25.07 2.61 31.02
CA ILE A 66 -24.53 3.25 29.81
C ILE A 66 -24.83 4.74 29.90
N SER A 67 -23.81 5.57 29.68
CA SER A 67 -23.97 7.01 29.55
C SER A 67 -23.86 7.43 28.09
N ARG A 68 -24.79 8.28 27.64
CA ARG A 68 -24.82 8.86 26.30
C ARG A 68 -24.79 10.37 26.41
N THR A 69 -23.77 10.98 25.80
CA THR A 69 -23.61 12.44 25.71
C THR A 69 -24.05 12.94 24.33
N PRO A 70 -24.48 14.21 24.23
CA PRO A 70 -24.84 14.80 22.94
C PRO A 70 -23.62 14.91 22.03
N LYS A 71 -23.88 14.86 20.71
CA LYS A 71 -22.82 15.00 19.71
C LYS A 71 -22.44 16.47 19.59
N THR A 72 -21.16 16.75 19.85
CA THR A 72 -20.55 18.07 19.71
C THR A 72 -20.13 18.32 18.26
N PRO A 73 -20.15 19.58 17.77
CA PRO A 73 -19.74 19.91 16.42
C PRO A 73 -18.24 19.67 16.21
N PRO A 74 -17.81 19.23 15.01
CA PRO A 74 -16.40 18.95 14.71
C PRO A 74 -15.56 20.23 14.78
N LEU A 75 -14.32 20.15 15.26
CA LEU A 75 -13.43 21.32 15.45
C LEU A 75 -13.38 22.24 14.22
N PHE A 76 -13.46 21.68 13.01
CA PHE A 76 -13.59 22.41 11.74
C PHE A 76 -14.74 21.85 10.88
N PRO A 77 -15.42 22.70 10.08
CA PRO A 77 -15.22 24.14 9.91
C PRO A 77 -15.80 24.98 11.05
N LEU A 78 -15.17 26.13 11.34
CA LEU A 78 -15.53 27.02 12.46
C LEU A 78 -16.89 27.72 12.28
N ASN A 79 -17.49 27.72 11.08
CA ASN A 79 -18.75 28.40 10.74
C ASN A 79 -19.99 27.87 11.48
N GLN A 80 -19.86 26.84 12.32
CA GLN A 80 -20.94 26.32 13.16
C GLN A 80 -21.02 27.02 14.54
N SER A 81 -20.28 28.11 14.71
CA SER A 81 -20.23 28.95 15.92
C SER A 81 -21.46 29.82 16.17
N ASN A 82 -22.54 29.69 15.40
CA ASN A 82 -23.78 30.43 15.68
C ASN A 82 -24.35 29.97 17.04
N PRO A 83 -24.43 30.84 18.07
CA PRO A 83 -24.94 30.49 19.41
C PRO A 83 -26.36 29.88 19.37
N LYS A 84 -27.15 30.24 18.35
CA LYS A 84 -28.52 29.75 18.14
C LYS A 84 -28.62 28.32 17.60
N LEU A 85 -27.51 27.69 17.20
CA LEU A 85 -27.51 26.28 16.79
C LEU A 85 -27.49 25.31 17.99
N TYR A 86 -27.19 25.79 19.19
CA TYR A 86 -26.93 24.94 20.36
C TYR A 86 -28.17 24.67 21.22
N GLU A 87 -29.20 25.52 21.16
CA GLU A 87 -30.43 25.36 21.97
C GLU A 87 -31.19 24.04 21.69
N ASN A 88 -30.99 23.41 20.52
CA ASN A 88 -31.64 22.14 20.17
C ASN A 88 -30.76 20.88 20.35
N ASN A 89 -29.48 21.04 20.74
CA ASN A 89 -28.52 19.94 20.77
C ASN A 89 -28.25 19.37 22.18
N GLY A 90 -28.94 19.87 23.21
CA GLY A 90 -28.82 19.37 24.59
C GLY A 90 -27.55 19.81 25.33
N PHE A 91 -26.90 20.89 24.87
CA PHE A 91 -25.79 21.54 25.57
C PHE A 91 -25.65 23.00 25.13
N PHE A 92 -25.13 23.86 26.00
CA PHE A 92 -24.85 25.26 25.67
C PHE A 92 -23.66 25.80 26.46
N CYS A 93 -23.10 26.91 25.96
CA CYS A 93 -22.18 27.75 26.71
C CYS A 93 -22.63 29.21 26.61
N GLU A 94 -22.63 29.92 27.73
CA GLU A 94 -22.94 31.34 27.77
C GLU A 94 -22.11 32.08 28.81
N GLN A 95 -21.94 33.39 28.58
CA GLN A 95 -21.41 34.29 29.59
C GLN A 95 -22.49 34.61 30.62
N ILE A 96 -22.12 34.48 31.90
CA ILE A 96 -22.97 34.86 33.01
C ILE A 96 -22.44 36.14 33.64
N GLY A 97 -23.33 37.12 33.78
CA GLY A 97 -22.99 38.41 34.38
C GLY A 97 -22.12 39.30 33.51
N GLU A 98 -21.65 40.39 34.11
CA GLU A 98 -20.85 41.40 33.43
C GLU A 98 -19.36 41.09 33.50
N LYS A 99 -18.61 41.39 32.43
CA LYS A 99 -17.16 41.30 32.43
C LYS A 99 -16.56 42.33 33.39
N ARG A 100 -15.53 41.94 34.15
CA ARG A 100 -14.88 42.79 35.16
C ARG A 100 -13.44 43.09 34.76
N ASN A 101 -13.04 44.37 34.78
CA ASN A 101 -11.66 44.74 34.51
C ASN A 101 -10.77 44.31 35.69
N VAL A 102 -9.66 43.63 35.38
CA VAL A 102 -8.66 43.15 36.32
C VAL A 102 -7.26 43.44 35.79
N THR A 103 -6.31 43.68 36.68
CA THR A 103 -4.91 43.85 36.31
C THR A 103 -4.14 42.61 36.79
N VAL A 104 -3.51 41.90 35.86
CA VAL A 104 -2.83 40.63 36.13
C VAL A 104 -1.34 40.70 35.78
N PRO A 105 -0.45 40.08 36.57
CA PRO A 105 0.97 40.01 36.25
C PRO A 105 1.24 38.95 35.17
N VAL A 106 1.77 39.36 34.03
CA VAL A 106 2.16 38.48 32.91
C VAL A 106 3.63 38.76 32.56
N ALA A 107 4.48 37.75 32.66
CA ALA A 107 5.92 37.85 32.33
C ALA A 107 6.70 38.98 33.06
N GLY A 108 6.22 39.44 34.22
CA GLY A 108 6.86 40.48 35.03
C GLY A 108 6.25 41.88 34.87
N ASP A 109 5.35 42.06 33.90
CA ASP A 109 4.60 43.30 33.69
C ASP A 109 3.14 43.14 34.14
N PHE A 110 2.50 44.25 34.52
CA PHE A 110 1.07 44.28 34.82
C PHE A 110 0.28 44.63 33.57
N VAL A 111 -0.67 43.77 33.20
CA VAL A 111 -1.51 43.92 32.01
C VAL A 111 -2.97 44.01 32.43
N ASP A 112 -3.70 44.95 31.84
CA ASP A 112 -5.15 45.06 32.02
C ASP A 112 -5.86 44.00 31.15
N ALA A 113 -6.72 43.23 31.80
CA ALA A 113 -7.51 42.15 31.20
C ALA A 113 -8.94 42.17 31.77
N GLN A 114 -9.77 41.26 31.29
CA GLN A 114 -11.15 41.11 31.74
C GLN A 114 -11.38 39.72 32.32
N LEU A 115 -11.95 39.67 33.52
CA LEU A 115 -12.46 38.45 34.14
C LEU A 115 -13.90 38.22 33.68
N VAL A 116 -14.16 37.04 33.12
CA VAL A 116 -15.46 36.63 32.58
C VAL A 116 -15.87 35.30 33.20
N ASP A 117 -17.10 35.22 33.67
CA ASP A 117 -17.66 33.99 34.22
C ASP A 117 -18.48 33.28 33.13
N LEU A 118 -18.15 32.02 32.86
CA LEU A 118 -18.79 31.21 31.82
C LEU A 118 -19.54 30.03 32.45
N LEU A 119 -20.74 29.77 31.95
CA LEU A 119 -21.56 28.61 32.27
C LEU A 119 -21.55 27.63 31.11
N PHE A 120 -21.19 26.40 31.41
CA PHE A 120 -21.22 25.26 30.49
C PHE A 120 -22.26 24.28 31.00
N ASN A 121 -23.16 23.84 30.12
CA ASN A 121 -24.25 22.94 30.49
C ASN A 121 -24.45 21.84 29.44
N THR A 122 -24.83 20.64 29.88
CA THR A 122 -25.24 19.54 29.01
C THR A 122 -26.23 18.59 29.70
N ASP A 123 -27.12 18.03 28.89
CA ASP A 123 -27.96 16.89 29.26
C ASP A 123 -27.24 15.57 28.95
N VAL A 124 -27.05 14.72 29.97
CA VAL A 124 -26.49 13.37 29.81
C VAL A 124 -27.59 12.34 30.01
N LYS A 125 -27.83 11.50 29.00
CA LYS A 125 -28.78 10.38 29.10
C LYS A 125 -28.09 9.18 29.72
N ILE A 126 -28.66 8.63 30.79
CA ILE A 126 -28.20 7.41 31.45
C ILE A 126 -29.23 6.32 31.23
N GLU A 127 -28.78 5.15 30.80
CA GLU A 127 -29.61 3.97 30.56
C GLU A 127 -29.07 2.80 31.40
N VAL A 128 -29.94 2.12 32.12
CA VAL A 128 -29.64 0.81 32.69
C VAL A 128 -30.10 -0.24 31.69
N VAL A 129 -29.17 -1.04 31.18
CA VAL A 129 -29.46 -2.09 30.19
C VAL A 129 -29.19 -3.46 30.76
N ASP A 130 -29.94 -4.46 30.28
CA ASP A 130 -29.72 -5.86 30.63
C ASP A 130 -28.66 -6.52 29.74
N ARG A 131 -28.43 -7.83 29.92
CA ARG A 131 -27.43 -8.58 29.15
C ARG A 131 -27.74 -8.62 27.64
N HIS A 132 -29.00 -8.47 27.26
CA HIS A 132 -29.46 -8.47 25.88
C HIS A 132 -29.39 -7.06 25.26
N GLY A 133 -29.09 -6.04 26.08
CA GLY A 133 -29.03 -4.65 25.67
C GLY A 133 -30.39 -3.96 25.69
N GLU A 134 -31.41 -4.58 26.28
CA GLU A 134 -32.72 -3.96 26.45
C GLU A 134 -32.67 -2.98 27.63
N ALA A 135 -33.26 -1.80 27.44
CA ALA A 135 -33.33 -0.79 28.49
C ALA A 135 -34.30 -1.26 29.59
N VAL A 136 -33.78 -1.39 30.80
CA VAL A 136 -34.57 -1.60 32.02
C VAL A 136 -35.18 -0.27 32.46
N THR A 137 -34.36 0.77 32.51
CA THR A 137 -34.79 2.12 32.90
C THR A 137 -33.85 3.18 32.34
N GLU A 138 -34.32 4.43 32.24
CA GLU A 138 -33.55 5.56 31.73
C GLU A 138 -33.78 6.85 32.53
N CYS A 139 -32.81 7.76 32.51
CA CYS A 139 -32.96 9.11 33.01
C CYS A 139 -32.08 10.11 32.25
N VAL A 140 -32.49 11.38 32.29
CA VAL A 140 -31.72 12.50 31.75
C VAL A 140 -31.22 13.35 32.90
N ILE A 141 -29.92 13.58 32.93
CA ILE A 141 -29.23 14.31 34.00
C ILE A 141 -28.65 15.59 33.43
N ASP A 142 -29.16 16.72 33.93
CA ASP A 142 -28.59 18.04 33.68
C ASP A 142 -27.26 18.18 34.44
N VAL A 143 -26.19 18.55 33.74
CA VAL A 143 -24.87 18.79 34.33
C VAL A 143 -24.34 20.14 33.88
N ALA A 144 -23.95 20.95 34.86
CA ALA A 144 -23.41 22.29 34.64
C ALA A 144 -22.06 22.49 35.33
N ALA A 145 -21.16 23.21 34.68
CA ALA A 145 -19.89 23.69 35.19
C ALA A 145 -19.82 25.21 35.05
N MET A 146 -19.28 25.89 36.05
CA MET A 146 -19.05 27.33 36.02
C MET A 146 -17.55 27.57 36.25
N GLU A 147 -16.93 28.37 35.37
CA GLU A 147 -15.51 28.67 35.44
C GLU A 147 -15.26 30.13 35.05
N SER A 148 -14.24 30.74 35.66
CA SER A 148 -13.86 32.13 35.40
C SER A 148 -12.59 32.19 34.55
N PHE A 149 -12.63 32.93 33.44
CA PHE A 149 -11.49 33.13 32.55
C PHE A 149 -11.00 34.57 32.61
N VAL A 150 -9.68 34.76 32.66
CA VAL A 150 -9.05 36.06 32.44
C VAL A 150 -8.66 36.15 30.97
N LEU A 151 -9.30 37.05 30.23
CA LEU A 151 -9.18 37.19 28.78
C LEU A 151 -8.87 38.63 28.40
N CYS A 152 -8.16 38.83 27.29
CA CYS A 152 -8.10 40.11 26.59
C CYS A 152 -9.42 40.33 25.84
N PHE A 153 -10.41 40.92 26.51
CA PHE A 153 -11.77 41.13 26.03
C PHE A 153 -12.18 42.62 26.00
N PRO A 154 -11.53 43.44 25.14
CA PRO A 154 -11.81 44.87 25.04
C PRO A 154 -13.19 45.16 24.43
N ASP A 155 -13.67 46.39 24.60
CA ASP A 155 -14.95 46.81 24.02
C ASP A 155 -14.90 46.84 22.49
N GLY A 156 -16.00 46.41 21.85
CA GLY A 156 -16.08 46.26 20.39
C GLY A 156 -15.58 44.90 19.87
N THR A 157 -15.31 43.95 20.77
CA THR A 157 -15.06 42.54 20.45
C THR A 157 -16.22 41.67 20.98
N ASP A 158 -16.34 40.48 20.44
CA ASP A 158 -17.36 39.48 20.77
C ASP A 158 -16.69 38.24 21.41
N LEU A 159 -17.33 37.70 22.44
CA LEU A 159 -16.90 36.47 23.08
C LEU A 159 -17.59 35.27 22.42
N LEU A 160 -16.80 34.39 21.85
CA LEU A 160 -17.24 33.12 21.30
C LEU A 160 -16.86 31.99 22.26
N CYS A 161 -17.85 31.41 22.91
CA CYS A 161 -17.66 30.21 23.72
C CYS A 161 -18.20 28.97 23.01
N ARG A 162 -17.39 27.90 22.99
CA ARG A 162 -17.74 26.65 22.33
C ARG A 162 -17.36 25.44 23.17
N ILE A 163 -18.26 24.47 23.24
CA ILE A 163 -17.96 23.13 23.77
C ILE A 163 -17.50 22.26 22.60
N SER A 164 -16.21 21.93 22.57
CA SER A 164 -15.60 21.13 21.51
C SER A 164 -15.83 19.64 21.69
N ARG A 165 -15.96 19.18 22.94
CA ARG A 165 -16.24 17.78 23.26
C ARG A 165 -16.84 17.62 24.66
N ILE A 166 -17.69 16.61 24.82
CA ILE A 166 -18.29 16.22 26.10
C ILE A 166 -18.04 14.74 26.31
N PHE A 167 -17.46 14.39 27.45
CA PHE A 167 -17.25 13.02 27.88
C PHE A 167 -17.99 12.77 29.19
N SER A 168 -18.52 11.57 29.35
CA SER A 168 -19.09 11.13 30.62
C SER A 168 -18.50 9.79 31.03
N ARG A 169 -18.31 9.60 32.33
CA ARG A 169 -17.74 8.41 32.93
C ARG A 169 -18.49 8.08 34.22
N ILE A 170 -18.81 6.80 34.41
CA ILE A 170 -19.48 6.33 35.63
C ILE A 170 -18.40 5.74 36.55
N SER A 171 -18.14 6.41 37.66
CA SER A 171 -17.00 6.11 38.55
C SER A 171 -17.24 4.95 39.52
N SER A 172 -18.50 4.61 39.80
CA SER A 172 -18.87 3.51 40.72
C SER A 172 -18.79 2.11 40.08
N GLY A 173 -18.24 1.97 38.87
CA GLY A 173 -18.33 0.76 38.06
C GLY A 173 -19.63 0.73 37.25
N THR A 174 -19.58 0.12 36.07
CA THR A 174 -20.71 0.09 35.13
C THR A 174 -21.61 -1.13 35.28
N ILE A 175 -21.29 -2.08 36.16
CA ILE A 175 -22.00 -3.35 36.28
C ILE A 175 -22.71 -3.46 37.63
N LEU A 176 -24.01 -3.72 37.61
CA LEU A 176 -24.82 -3.99 38.78
C LEU A 176 -24.94 -5.50 38.95
N LEU A 177 -24.36 -6.03 40.03
CA LEU A 177 -24.27 -7.48 40.29
C LEU A 177 -24.91 -7.94 41.61
N ASN A 178 -25.27 -7.02 42.50
CA ASN A 178 -25.74 -7.32 43.86
C ASN A 178 -27.22 -6.97 44.01
N ASN A 179 -27.96 -7.81 44.75
CA ASN A 179 -29.29 -7.51 45.30
C ASN A 179 -29.14 -7.33 46.83
N PRO A 180 -29.43 -6.15 47.43
CA PRO A 180 -30.04 -4.97 46.80
C PRO A 180 -29.06 -4.19 45.90
N ALA A 181 -29.61 -3.58 44.85
CA ALA A 181 -28.87 -2.74 43.92
C ALA A 181 -28.34 -1.47 44.63
N PRO A 182 -27.23 -0.87 44.18
CA PRO A 182 -26.81 0.43 44.70
C PRO A 182 -27.89 1.48 44.44
N THR A 183 -28.22 2.26 45.46
CA THR A 183 -29.27 3.31 45.39
C THR A 183 -28.82 4.57 44.65
N SER A 184 -27.52 4.71 44.38
CA SER A 184 -26.95 5.84 43.64
C SER A 184 -25.66 5.46 42.93
N PHE A 185 -25.30 6.23 41.91
CA PHE A 185 -24.04 6.10 41.18
C PHE A 185 -23.35 7.46 41.04
N LYS A 186 -22.02 7.45 40.87
CA LYS A 186 -21.23 8.66 40.62
C LYS A 186 -21.01 8.85 39.12
N LEU A 187 -21.49 9.97 38.59
CA LEU A 187 -21.30 10.42 37.22
C LEU A 187 -20.26 11.54 37.19
N GLU A 188 -19.24 11.37 36.37
CA GLU A 188 -18.21 12.37 36.08
C GLU A 188 -18.42 12.84 34.63
N VAL A 189 -18.58 14.14 34.43
CA VAL A 189 -18.74 14.75 33.10
C VAL A 189 -17.63 15.75 32.88
N THR A 190 -16.93 15.62 31.76
CA THR A 190 -15.83 16.50 31.37
C THR A 190 -16.20 17.26 30.10
N PHE A 191 -16.11 18.59 30.19
CA PHE A 191 -16.26 19.52 29.06
C PHE A 191 -14.89 19.89 28.54
N CYS A 192 -14.66 19.71 27.24
CA CYS A 192 -13.55 20.35 26.53
C CYS A 192 -14.07 21.65 25.93
N VAL A 193 -13.48 22.77 26.32
CA VAL A 193 -13.98 24.11 26.00
C VAL A 193 -12.97 24.87 25.16
N ASP A 194 -13.50 25.72 24.29
CA ASP A 194 -12.77 26.57 23.36
C ASP A 194 -13.41 27.97 23.43
N VAL A 195 -12.67 28.93 24.00
CA VAL A 195 -13.14 30.27 24.31
C VAL A 195 -12.28 31.28 23.57
N GLN A 196 -12.89 32.05 22.67
CA GLN A 196 -12.23 32.99 21.78
C GLN A 196 -12.83 34.38 21.94
N VAL A 197 -11.98 35.40 21.87
CA VAL A 197 -12.41 36.78 21.71
C VAL A 197 -12.13 37.20 20.27
N GLU A 198 -13.17 37.59 19.54
CA GLU A 198 -13.06 37.94 18.12
C GLU A 198 -13.59 39.34 17.82
N ALA A 199 -13.08 39.96 16.76
CA ALA A 199 -13.74 41.10 16.13
C ALA A 199 -13.51 41.09 14.62
N GLU A 200 -14.48 41.62 13.87
CA GLU A 200 -14.32 41.77 12.43
C GLU A 200 -13.33 42.87 12.09
N VAL A 201 -12.28 42.49 11.36
CA VAL A 201 -11.24 43.42 10.90
C VAL A 201 -11.08 43.34 9.39
N LYS A 202 -10.43 44.36 8.83
CA LYS A 202 -9.96 44.35 7.44
C LYS A 202 -8.46 44.11 7.44
N LEU A 203 -8.03 43.00 6.84
CA LEU A 203 -6.62 42.66 6.68
C LEU A 203 -6.20 42.90 5.24
N GLU A 204 -5.03 43.49 5.07
CA GLU A 204 -4.33 43.53 3.79
C GLU A 204 -3.42 42.30 3.72
N VAL A 205 -3.67 41.44 2.74
CA VAL A 205 -2.92 40.19 2.52
C VAL A 205 -2.44 40.11 1.08
N LEU A 206 -1.23 39.60 0.88
CA LEU A 206 -0.74 39.27 -0.46
C LEU A 206 -1.38 37.96 -0.91
N ALA A 207 -2.36 38.03 -1.81
CA ALA A 207 -3.12 36.89 -2.28
C ALA A 207 -3.26 36.87 -3.81
N LYS A 208 -3.80 35.77 -4.34
CA LYS A 208 -4.19 35.61 -5.74
C LYS A 208 -5.59 35.00 -5.77
N PHE A 209 -6.45 35.42 -6.70
CA PHE A 209 -7.72 34.74 -6.95
C PHE A 209 -7.49 33.25 -7.22
N CYS A 210 -8.17 32.40 -6.46
CA CYS A 210 -8.21 30.97 -6.71
C CYS A 210 -8.99 30.72 -7.99
N ASP A 211 -8.37 30.10 -8.99
CA ASP A 211 -9.11 29.50 -10.09
C ASP A 211 -9.74 28.19 -9.59
N PRO A 212 -11.02 27.92 -9.90
CA PRO A 212 -11.62 26.62 -9.58
C PRO A 212 -10.75 25.52 -10.17
N ARG A 213 -10.37 24.53 -9.35
CA ARG A 213 -9.75 23.32 -9.91
C ARG A 213 -10.72 22.70 -10.91
N GLU A 214 -10.19 22.18 -12.02
CA GLU A 214 -10.99 21.31 -12.89
C GLU A 214 -11.50 20.11 -12.09
N ASN A 215 -12.63 19.51 -12.49
CA ASN A 215 -13.10 18.27 -11.89
C ASN A 215 -12.29 17.06 -12.41
N ASN A 216 -10.97 17.15 -12.25
CA ASN A 216 -9.99 16.14 -12.64
C ASN A 216 -9.55 15.27 -11.46
N ILE A 217 -10.08 15.54 -10.26
CA ILE A 217 -10.03 14.61 -9.13
C ILE A 217 -11.15 13.61 -9.37
N VAL A 218 -10.78 12.45 -9.89
CA VAL A 218 -11.66 11.30 -9.98
C VAL A 218 -11.98 10.89 -8.54
N ALA A 219 -13.23 11.09 -8.11
CA ALA A 219 -13.72 10.50 -6.88
C ALA A 219 -13.52 8.98 -7.01
N PRO A 220 -13.08 8.27 -5.97
CA PRO A 220 -12.95 6.84 -6.03
C PRO A 220 -14.33 6.18 -5.95
N GLU A 221 -15.15 6.39 -6.97
CA GLU A 221 -16.43 5.69 -7.14
C GLU A 221 -16.22 4.24 -7.60
N ASN A 222 -14.98 3.75 -7.51
CA ASN A 222 -14.62 2.36 -7.25
C ASN A 222 -13.26 2.29 -6.52
N GLU A 223 -13.12 2.90 -5.35
CA GLU A 223 -12.21 2.32 -4.35
C GLU A 223 -13.01 1.25 -3.58
N VAL A 224 -13.21 0.10 -4.24
CA VAL A 224 -12.75 -1.11 -3.59
C VAL A 224 -11.29 -0.79 -3.28
N THR A 225 -10.94 -0.63 -2.00
CA THR A 225 -9.55 -0.51 -1.56
C THR A 225 -8.74 -1.41 -2.49
N PRO A 226 -7.87 -0.90 -3.39
CA PRO A 226 -7.12 -1.81 -4.21
C PRO A 226 -6.42 -2.68 -3.20
N CYS A 227 -6.70 -3.99 -3.26
CA CYS A 227 -6.00 -4.95 -2.45
C CYS A 227 -4.54 -4.54 -2.49
N PRO A 228 -3.83 -4.52 -1.33
CA PRO A 228 -2.44 -4.14 -1.27
C PRO A 228 -1.75 -4.70 -2.51
N PRO A 229 -0.95 -3.87 -3.24
CA PRO A 229 -0.45 -4.23 -4.57
C PRO A 229 -0.01 -5.67 -4.48
N VAL A 230 -0.48 -6.52 -5.40
CA VAL A 230 -0.16 -7.94 -5.35
C VAL A 230 1.36 -8.03 -5.36
N THR A 231 1.95 -8.11 -4.17
CA THR A 231 3.34 -8.42 -3.99
C THR A 231 3.31 -9.89 -4.26
N PHE A 232 3.61 -10.23 -5.52
CA PHE A 232 3.88 -11.60 -5.87
C PHE A 232 4.88 -12.10 -4.82
N PRO A 233 4.60 -13.24 -4.17
CA PRO A 233 5.58 -13.87 -3.29
C PRO A 233 6.93 -13.88 -4.01
N GLU A 234 8.04 -13.79 -3.28
CA GLU A 234 9.38 -13.96 -3.88
C GLU A 234 9.32 -15.13 -4.86
N GLN A 235 9.36 -14.81 -6.16
CA GLN A 235 9.40 -15.83 -7.19
C GLN A 235 10.71 -16.54 -6.94
N CYS A 236 10.67 -17.83 -6.63
CA CYS A 236 11.87 -18.62 -6.42
C CYS A 236 12.46 -18.92 -7.79
N PRO A 237 13.35 -18.11 -8.37
CA PRO A 237 13.73 -18.25 -9.78
C PRO A 237 14.63 -19.48 -9.98
N SER A 238 15.13 -20.05 -8.88
CA SER A 238 15.81 -21.34 -8.83
C SER A 238 14.86 -22.53 -8.96
N ILE A 239 13.54 -22.33 -8.82
CA ILE A 239 12.51 -23.38 -8.82
C ILE A 239 11.43 -23.10 -9.88
N PHE A 240 11.04 -21.83 -10.07
CA PHE A 240 9.97 -21.44 -10.99
C PHE A 240 10.04 -19.96 -11.44
N PRO A 241 9.89 -19.67 -12.76
CA PRO A 241 9.98 -20.65 -13.84
C PRO A 241 11.38 -21.29 -13.83
N ALA A 242 11.46 -22.60 -14.08
CA ALA A 242 12.75 -23.24 -14.30
C ALA A 242 13.44 -22.52 -15.47
N LYS A 243 14.76 -22.31 -15.40
CA LYS A 243 15.53 -21.72 -16.51
C LYS A 243 15.14 -22.46 -17.80
N GLY A 244 14.43 -21.78 -18.71
CA GLY A 244 14.20 -22.25 -20.07
C GLY A 244 15.49 -22.18 -20.87
N CYS A 245 15.46 -22.60 -22.13
CA CYS A 245 16.57 -22.28 -23.02
C CYS A 245 16.23 -21.02 -23.79
N GLU A 246 17.27 -20.22 -24.04
CA GLU A 246 17.19 -19.03 -24.89
C GLU A 246 16.98 -19.42 -26.36
N CYS A 247 17.02 -20.72 -26.71
CA CYS A 247 17.02 -21.20 -28.09
C CYS A 247 16.31 -22.52 -28.28
N GLN A 248 15.67 -22.66 -29.45
CA GLN A 248 15.10 -23.91 -29.92
C GLN A 248 15.66 -24.30 -31.29
N ALA A 249 15.85 -25.61 -31.50
CA ALA A 249 16.20 -26.16 -32.80
C ALA A 249 15.38 -27.41 -33.08
N SER A 250 14.78 -27.49 -34.27
CA SER A 250 14.04 -28.67 -34.72
C SER A 250 14.46 -29.06 -36.13
N GLY A 251 14.50 -30.36 -36.40
CA GLY A 251 14.72 -30.91 -37.72
C GLY A 251 15.73 -32.06 -37.76
N GLU A 252 16.09 -32.45 -38.97
CA GLU A 252 17.01 -33.54 -39.24
C GLU A 252 18.09 -33.07 -40.21
N ALA A 253 19.31 -33.59 -40.07
CA ALA A 253 20.38 -33.34 -41.02
C ALA A 253 21.24 -34.58 -41.20
N THR A 254 21.69 -34.80 -42.43
CA THR A 254 22.66 -35.85 -42.74
C THR A 254 23.85 -35.28 -43.51
N GLY A 255 25.02 -35.91 -43.36
CA GLY A 255 26.23 -35.48 -44.03
C GLY A 255 27.34 -36.52 -43.96
N VAL A 256 28.51 -36.13 -44.44
CA VAL A 256 29.74 -36.93 -44.35
C VAL A 256 30.67 -36.23 -43.38
N THR A 257 31.34 -36.99 -42.53
CA THR A 257 32.34 -36.48 -41.58
C THR A 257 33.43 -35.67 -42.28
N SER A 258 34.00 -34.68 -41.58
CA SER A 258 35.11 -33.87 -42.07
C SER A 258 36.40 -34.68 -42.20
N GLU A 259 37.38 -34.19 -42.98
CA GLU A 259 38.75 -34.74 -43.00
C GLU A 259 39.43 -34.69 -41.61
N GLU A 260 38.99 -33.79 -40.73
CA GLU A 260 39.47 -33.64 -39.35
C GLU A 260 38.71 -34.51 -38.33
N ALA A 261 37.73 -35.29 -38.79
CA ALA A 261 36.94 -36.15 -37.92
C ALA A 261 37.78 -37.28 -37.32
N THR A 262 37.30 -37.82 -36.20
CA THR A 262 37.93 -38.98 -35.57
C THR A 262 37.86 -40.21 -36.47
N GLU A 263 36.79 -40.35 -37.25
CA GLU A 263 36.60 -41.43 -38.22
C GLU A 263 35.81 -40.96 -39.45
N GLN A 264 36.02 -41.62 -40.59
CA GLN A 264 35.35 -41.28 -41.85
C GLN A 264 34.07 -42.10 -42.07
N GLY A 265 32.91 -41.42 -42.13
CA GLY A 265 31.64 -42.10 -42.34
C GLY A 265 30.48 -41.17 -42.68
N GLN A 266 29.29 -41.74 -42.74
CA GLN A 266 28.05 -40.99 -42.89
C GLN A 266 27.44 -40.73 -41.52
N VAL A 267 26.99 -39.51 -41.30
CA VAL A 267 26.38 -39.10 -40.03
C VAL A 267 24.96 -38.56 -40.25
N GLY A 268 24.10 -38.78 -39.27
CA GLY A 268 22.75 -38.23 -39.23
C GLY A 268 22.42 -37.73 -37.83
N ILE A 269 21.71 -36.61 -37.77
CA ILE A 269 21.16 -36.06 -36.53
C ILE A 269 19.65 -35.87 -36.66
N LEU A 270 18.94 -36.14 -35.56
CA LEU A 270 17.56 -35.75 -35.33
C LEU A 270 17.55 -34.90 -34.07
N VAL A 271 17.05 -33.67 -34.19
CA VAL A 271 17.00 -32.70 -33.09
C VAL A 271 15.59 -32.15 -32.93
N ASP A 272 15.12 -32.15 -31.69
CA ASP A 272 13.99 -31.35 -31.23
C ASP A 272 14.37 -30.82 -29.85
N ILE A 273 15.21 -29.78 -29.84
CA ILE A 273 15.85 -29.24 -28.64
C ILE A 273 15.07 -28.00 -28.23
N CYS A 274 14.67 -27.99 -26.97
CA CYS A 274 13.87 -26.96 -26.35
C CYS A 274 12.53 -26.65 -27.05
N PRO A 275 11.67 -27.66 -27.31
CA PRO A 275 10.37 -27.41 -27.91
C PRO A 275 9.54 -26.46 -27.04
N ASP A 276 8.94 -25.44 -27.66
CA ASP A 276 8.20 -24.38 -26.96
C ASP A 276 9.02 -23.69 -25.85
N CYS A 277 10.33 -23.56 -26.05
CA CYS A 277 11.26 -22.90 -25.12
C CYS A 277 11.33 -23.57 -23.73
N SER A 278 11.06 -24.88 -23.69
CA SER A 278 11.25 -25.73 -22.52
C SER A 278 12.17 -26.91 -22.80
N LEU A 279 13.12 -27.18 -21.89
CA LEU A 279 13.94 -28.39 -21.94
C LEU A 279 13.13 -29.69 -21.84
N VAL A 280 11.89 -29.61 -21.35
CA VAL A 280 11.03 -30.77 -21.19
C VAL A 280 10.71 -31.39 -22.55
N ASN A 281 10.98 -32.68 -22.70
CA ASN A 281 10.86 -33.44 -23.96
C ASN A 281 11.86 -33.05 -25.05
N SER A 282 12.96 -32.38 -24.72
CA SER A 282 14.05 -32.19 -25.68
C SER A 282 14.63 -33.53 -26.11
N THR A 283 14.86 -33.73 -27.39
CA THR A 283 15.44 -34.95 -27.95
C THR A 283 16.61 -34.61 -28.87
N PHE A 284 17.65 -35.42 -28.76
CA PHE A 284 18.78 -35.41 -29.67
C PHE A 284 19.20 -36.85 -29.91
N GLU A 285 19.17 -37.26 -31.17
CA GLU A 285 19.68 -38.54 -31.63
C GLU A 285 20.77 -38.30 -32.67
N PHE A 286 21.89 -39.00 -32.52
CA PHE A 286 23.01 -38.99 -33.44
C PHE A 286 23.28 -40.40 -33.94
N THR A 287 23.48 -40.53 -35.23
CA THR A 287 23.80 -41.78 -35.91
C THR A 287 25.09 -41.64 -36.69
N PHE A 288 25.93 -42.67 -36.63
CA PHE A 288 27.15 -42.80 -37.41
C PHE A 288 27.13 -44.15 -38.12
N ASP A 289 27.28 -44.13 -39.44
CA ASP A 289 27.44 -45.30 -40.30
C ASP A 289 28.87 -45.32 -40.85
N ASP A 290 29.61 -46.33 -40.42
CA ASP A 290 31.02 -46.50 -40.75
C ASP A 290 31.18 -47.00 -42.20
N ARG A 291 31.96 -46.27 -42.99
CA ARG A 291 32.26 -46.61 -44.39
C ARG A 291 33.54 -47.42 -44.55
N ASP A 292 34.41 -47.49 -43.55
CA ASP A 292 35.66 -48.25 -43.57
C ASP A 292 35.68 -49.37 -42.51
N ARG A 293 35.12 -50.53 -42.87
CA ARG A 293 35.06 -51.72 -42.02
C ARG A 293 36.42 -52.35 -41.66
N GLY A 294 37.54 -51.74 -42.07
CA GLY A 294 38.90 -52.23 -41.88
C GLY A 294 39.54 -51.87 -40.54
N ASP A 295 39.00 -50.89 -39.82
CA ASP A 295 39.57 -50.33 -38.58
C ASP A 295 39.03 -50.95 -37.28
N GLY A 296 37.92 -51.69 -37.38
CA GLY A 296 37.24 -52.37 -36.26
C GLY A 296 36.18 -51.53 -35.53
N LEU A 297 35.85 -50.33 -36.02
CA LEU A 297 34.74 -49.54 -35.54
C LEU A 297 33.41 -50.08 -36.08
N ARG A 298 32.31 -49.68 -35.44
CA ARG A 298 30.95 -50.12 -35.78
C ARG A 298 30.05 -48.92 -35.77
N ASN A 299 28.96 -49.04 -36.53
CA ASN A 299 27.86 -48.09 -36.51
C ASN A 299 27.47 -47.77 -35.07
N LEU A 300 27.26 -46.50 -34.81
CA LEU A 300 26.98 -45.97 -33.48
C LEU A 300 25.67 -45.20 -33.54
N THR A 301 24.80 -45.44 -32.56
CA THR A 301 23.65 -44.56 -32.31
C THR A 301 23.79 -44.01 -30.90
N PHE A 302 23.66 -42.71 -30.74
CA PHE A 302 23.72 -42.00 -29.47
C PHE A 302 22.40 -41.24 -29.26
N ILE A 303 21.84 -41.36 -28.06
CA ILE A 303 20.61 -40.72 -27.66
C ILE A 303 20.92 -39.87 -26.42
N ALA A 304 20.60 -38.59 -26.46
CA ALA A 304 20.72 -37.70 -25.32
C ALA A 304 19.68 -38.06 -24.25
N ASP A 305 20.15 -38.21 -23.01
CA ASP A 305 19.30 -38.40 -21.83
C ASP A 305 18.98 -37.06 -21.16
N SER A 306 19.92 -36.12 -21.21
CA SER A 306 19.79 -34.81 -20.57
C SER A 306 20.58 -33.73 -21.31
N PHE A 307 20.19 -32.47 -21.08
CA PHE A 307 20.83 -31.28 -21.65
C PHE A 307 21.23 -30.33 -20.53
N ASP A 308 22.40 -29.70 -20.64
CA ASP A 308 22.87 -28.68 -19.74
C ASP A 308 22.26 -27.31 -20.12
N PRO A 309 21.35 -26.75 -19.32
CA PRO A 309 20.69 -25.48 -19.60
C PRO A 309 21.66 -24.30 -19.73
N GLU A 310 22.84 -24.35 -19.09
CA GLU A 310 23.78 -23.22 -19.12
C GLU A 310 24.61 -23.16 -20.41
N THR A 311 24.59 -24.23 -21.20
CA THR A 311 25.32 -24.34 -22.47
C THR A 311 24.45 -24.02 -23.69
N LEU A 312 23.13 -23.94 -23.51
CA LEU A 312 22.15 -23.71 -24.57
C LEU A 312 22.05 -22.24 -24.93
N GLU A 313 22.84 -21.83 -25.92
CA GLU A 313 22.94 -20.44 -26.38
C GLU A 313 22.79 -20.32 -27.90
N CYS A 314 22.19 -19.21 -28.35
CA CYS A 314 22.16 -18.81 -29.76
C CYS A 314 23.17 -17.71 -30.00
N LYS A 315 23.89 -17.84 -31.11
CA LYS A 315 24.80 -16.82 -31.59
C LYS A 315 24.42 -16.45 -33.00
N ASP A 316 24.25 -15.15 -33.23
CA ASP A 316 24.11 -14.61 -34.57
C ASP A 316 25.39 -14.88 -35.37
N VAL A 317 25.25 -15.57 -36.49
CA VAL A 317 26.32 -15.76 -37.46
C VAL A 317 25.95 -15.06 -38.77
N LYS A 318 26.94 -14.81 -39.63
CA LYS A 318 26.72 -14.06 -40.87
C LYS A 318 25.70 -14.80 -41.76
N GLY A 319 24.46 -14.31 -41.77
CA GLY A 319 23.38 -14.84 -42.60
C GLY A 319 22.62 -16.03 -41.99
N GLY A 320 22.71 -16.26 -40.68
CA GLY A 320 22.06 -17.38 -39.99
C GLY A 320 22.20 -17.33 -38.47
N THR A 321 21.75 -18.39 -37.81
CA THR A 321 21.85 -18.55 -36.34
C THR A 321 22.63 -19.82 -36.02
N LYS A 322 23.47 -19.76 -35.00
CA LYS A 322 24.21 -20.91 -34.46
C LYS A 322 23.64 -21.27 -33.09
N LEU A 323 23.29 -22.54 -32.88
CA LEU A 323 22.94 -23.10 -31.58
C LEU A 323 24.11 -23.94 -31.05
N ILE A 324 24.43 -23.81 -29.77
CA ILE A 324 25.38 -24.68 -29.06
C ILE A 324 24.60 -25.35 -27.93
N ALA A 325 24.83 -26.64 -27.73
CA ALA A 325 24.22 -27.41 -26.65
C ALA A 325 25.20 -28.47 -26.15
N SER A 326 25.18 -28.74 -24.86
CA SER A 326 25.90 -29.85 -24.25
C SER A 326 24.96 -30.64 -23.34
N GLY A 327 25.35 -31.86 -23.00
CA GLY A 327 24.57 -32.71 -22.10
C GLY A 327 25.19 -34.09 -21.97
N ASP A 328 24.42 -35.04 -21.48
CA ASP A 328 24.80 -36.44 -21.37
C ASP A 328 23.78 -37.35 -22.04
N GLY A 329 24.23 -38.54 -22.41
CA GLY A 329 23.39 -39.54 -23.03
C GLY A 329 24.06 -40.89 -23.09
N HIS A 330 23.45 -41.78 -23.82
CA HIS A 330 23.93 -43.14 -23.98
C HIS A 330 23.96 -43.59 -25.42
N THR A 331 24.83 -44.56 -25.69
CA THR A 331 24.88 -45.27 -26.96
C THR A 331 23.96 -46.48 -26.97
N ASP A 332 23.67 -47.02 -28.15
CA ASP A 332 22.87 -48.25 -28.35
C ASP A 332 23.39 -49.47 -27.59
N ASP A 333 24.68 -49.51 -27.26
CA ASP A 333 25.31 -50.53 -26.43
C ASP A 333 25.36 -50.19 -24.92
N GLY A 334 24.71 -49.09 -24.51
CA GLY A 334 24.49 -48.69 -23.12
C GLY A 334 25.67 -47.98 -22.45
N ARG A 335 26.62 -47.42 -23.21
CA ARG A 335 27.71 -46.61 -22.64
C ARG A 335 27.30 -45.15 -22.52
N HIS A 336 27.63 -44.53 -21.40
CA HIS A 336 27.33 -43.12 -21.16
C HIS A 336 28.46 -42.21 -21.64
N PHE A 337 28.09 -41.13 -22.31
CA PHE A 337 28.99 -40.08 -22.77
C PHE A 337 28.36 -38.71 -22.58
N ASP A 338 29.20 -37.73 -22.29
CA ASP A 338 28.82 -36.33 -22.44
C ASP A 338 28.91 -35.98 -23.93
N PHE A 339 28.10 -35.03 -24.39
CA PHE A 339 28.17 -34.55 -25.76
C PHE A 339 28.29 -33.04 -25.84
N ASN A 340 28.90 -32.58 -26.93
CA ASN A 340 28.77 -31.21 -27.41
C ASN A 340 28.16 -31.23 -28.80
N LEU A 341 27.17 -30.39 -29.02
CA LEU A 341 26.47 -30.20 -30.27
C LEU A 341 26.59 -28.73 -30.68
N ALA A 342 26.98 -28.50 -31.93
CA ALA A 342 26.88 -27.20 -32.56
C ALA A 342 26.08 -27.32 -33.84
N LEU A 343 25.02 -26.52 -33.98
CA LEU A 343 24.18 -26.44 -35.17
C LEU A 343 24.30 -25.04 -35.76
N VAL A 344 24.37 -24.94 -37.08
CA VAL A 344 24.31 -23.67 -37.80
C VAL A 344 23.23 -23.79 -38.85
N ASP A 345 22.27 -22.89 -38.82
CA ASP A 345 21.27 -22.71 -39.87
C ASP A 345 21.52 -21.35 -40.54
N SER A 346 21.95 -21.37 -41.81
CA SER A 346 22.30 -20.15 -42.54
C SER A 346 21.88 -20.19 -43.99
N LYS A 347 21.73 -19.00 -44.59
CA LYS A 347 21.47 -18.84 -46.02
C LYS A 347 22.57 -19.40 -46.93
N PHE A 348 23.74 -19.71 -46.37
CA PHE A 348 24.90 -20.24 -47.10
C PHE A 348 25.00 -21.78 -46.99
N GLY A 349 24.10 -22.42 -46.26
CA GLY A 349 24.12 -23.85 -45.95
C GLY A 349 24.02 -24.07 -44.44
N SER A 350 23.46 -25.22 -44.06
CA SER A 350 23.40 -25.66 -42.67
C SER A 350 24.58 -26.56 -42.38
N GLN A 351 25.14 -26.43 -41.18
CA GLN A 351 26.28 -27.23 -40.73
C GLN A 351 26.02 -27.76 -39.33
N PHE A 352 26.61 -28.90 -39.00
CA PHE A 352 26.60 -29.39 -37.63
C PHE A 352 27.94 -30.02 -37.22
N GLN A 353 28.18 -30.07 -35.92
CA GLN A 353 29.30 -30.79 -35.33
C GLN A 353 28.83 -31.48 -34.06
N VAL A 354 29.22 -32.74 -33.89
CA VAL A 354 28.94 -33.55 -32.71
C VAL A 354 30.26 -34.07 -32.14
N GLN A 355 30.45 -33.89 -30.84
CA GLN A 355 31.54 -34.50 -30.08
C GLN A 355 30.96 -35.38 -28.99
N LEU A 356 31.48 -36.60 -28.85
CA LEU A 356 31.21 -37.49 -27.72
C LEU A 356 32.43 -37.53 -26.81
N ILE A 357 32.21 -37.38 -25.51
CA ILE A 357 33.23 -37.15 -24.50
C ILE A 357 33.03 -38.17 -23.38
N HIS A 358 34.12 -38.82 -22.98
CA HIS A 358 34.06 -39.78 -21.89
C HIS A 358 33.95 -39.07 -20.54
N GLU A 359 32.78 -39.15 -19.89
CA GLU A 359 32.40 -38.51 -18.62
C GLU A 359 33.55 -38.45 -17.58
N ARG A 360 34.14 -39.61 -17.24
CA ARG A 360 35.19 -39.66 -16.19
C ARG A 360 36.55 -39.07 -16.57
N THR A 361 36.87 -38.98 -17.86
CA THR A 361 38.21 -38.61 -18.32
C THR A 361 38.24 -37.27 -19.05
N GLY A 362 37.09 -36.75 -19.48
CA GLY A 362 36.97 -35.54 -20.29
C GLY A 362 37.60 -35.67 -21.68
N LYS A 363 37.97 -36.88 -22.10
CA LYS A 363 38.60 -37.13 -23.40
C LYS A 363 37.52 -37.24 -24.47
N VAL A 364 37.65 -36.45 -25.54
CA VAL A 364 36.85 -36.60 -26.77
C VAL A 364 37.17 -37.97 -27.37
N ILE A 365 36.17 -38.83 -27.45
CA ILE A 365 36.29 -40.18 -28.02
C ILE A 365 35.82 -40.23 -29.47
N PHE A 366 35.01 -39.25 -29.88
CA PHE A 366 34.48 -39.14 -31.22
C PHE A 366 34.19 -37.67 -31.53
N ASP A 367 34.58 -37.20 -32.71
CA ASP A 367 34.31 -35.87 -33.24
C ASP A 367 34.02 -36.00 -34.72
N THR A 368 32.87 -35.48 -35.17
CA THR A 368 32.49 -35.48 -36.59
C THR A 368 33.29 -34.47 -37.43
N GLY A 369 33.97 -33.53 -36.77
CA GLY A 369 34.36 -32.25 -37.36
C GLY A 369 33.13 -31.45 -37.82
N VAL A 370 33.35 -30.35 -38.52
CA VAL A 370 32.25 -29.56 -39.09
C VAL A 370 31.71 -30.26 -40.34
N VAL A 371 30.45 -30.70 -40.27
CA VAL A 371 29.76 -31.42 -41.32
C VAL A 371 28.85 -30.46 -42.08
N ASP A 372 29.05 -30.38 -43.40
CA ASP A 372 28.11 -29.71 -44.29
C ASP A 372 26.88 -30.61 -44.49
N ALA A 373 25.70 -30.14 -44.09
CA ALA A 373 24.48 -30.92 -44.18
C ALA A 373 24.01 -31.02 -45.65
N GLY A 374 23.90 -32.24 -46.16
CA GLY A 374 23.47 -32.52 -47.53
C GLY A 374 21.95 -32.49 -47.67
N GLU A 375 21.24 -33.35 -46.93
CA GLU A 375 19.79 -33.28 -46.74
C GLU A 375 19.53 -32.69 -45.35
N CYS A 376 18.84 -31.55 -45.29
CA CYS A 376 18.69 -30.77 -44.05
C CYS A 376 17.30 -30.13 -43.97
N THR A 377 16.64 -30.27 -42.82
CA THR A 377 15.40 -29.58 -42.45
C THR A 377 15.56 -28.76 -41.17
N LEU A 378 16.80 -28.53 -40.72
CA LEU A 378 17.09 -27.79 -39.49
C LEU A 378 16.53 -26.37 -39.54
N SER A 379 15.81 -26.00 -38.49
CA SER A 379 15.34 -24.65 -38.22
C SER A 379 15.77 -24.26 -36.82
N ILE A 380 16.52 -23.18 -36.69
CA ILE A 380 16.95 -22.61 -35.41
C ILE A 380 16.18 -21.32 -35.17
N GLN A 381 15.56 -21.19 -34.00
CA GLN A 381 14.80 -20.01 -33.61
C GLN A 381 15.17 -19.56 -32.21
N ASP A 382 15.16 -18.25 -32.04
CA ASP A 382 15.41 -17.59 -30.76
C ASP A 382 14.15 -17.65 -29.88
N CYS A 383 14.30 -18.05 -28.62
CA CYS A 383 13.22 -18.09 -27.65
C CYS A 383 13.11 -16.72 -26.99
N VAL A 384 12.08 -15.96 -27.36
CA VAL A 384 11.88 -14.60 -26.86
C VAL A 384 11.54 -14.64 -25.38
N ASP A 385 12.46 -14.16 -24.55
CA ASP A 385 12.22 -14.00 -23.11
C ASP A 385 11.67 -12.61 -22.78
N PHE A 386 11.11 -12.47 -21.58
CA PHE A 386 10.53 -11.20 -21.11
C PHE A 386 11.55 -10.04 -21.06
N ASP A 387 12.84 -10.35 -20.97
CA ASP A 387 13.89 -9.33 -20.98
C ASP A 387 14.18 -8.78 -22.40
N ASP A 388 13.93 -9.55 -23.46
CA ASP A 388 14.06 -9.08 -24.85
C ASP A 388 12.96 -8.10 -25.26
N LEU A 389 11.78 -8.23 -24.63
CA LEU A 389 10.65 -7.32 -24.82
C LEU A 389 10.90 -5.93 -24.25
N LYS A 390 11.91 -5.74 -23.37
CA LYS A 390 12.26 -4.42 -22.81
C LYS A 390 12.96 -3.49 -23.79
N PHE A 391 13.38 -3.97 -24.96
CA PHE A 391 14.16 -3.17 -25.93
C PHE A 391 13.48 -2.90 -27.28
N LYS A 392 12.16 -3.16 -27.42
CA LYS A 392 11.37 -2.57 -28.52
C LYS A 392 10.57 -1.37 -28.01
N VAL A 393 11.21 -0.21 -28.01
CA VAL A 393 10.57 1.12 -28.07
C VAL A 393 10.96 1.79 -29.38
#